data_AF-A0A7S0QHR9-F1
#
_entry.id   AF-A0A7S0QHR9-F1
#
_cell.length_a   1.000
_cell.length_b   1.000
_cell.length_c   1.000
_cell.angle_alpha   90.00
_cell.angle_beta   90.00
_cell.angle_gamma   90.00
#
_symmetry.space_group_name_H-M   'P 1'
#
loop_
_entity.id
_entity.type
_entity.pdbx_description
1 polymer ?
#
loop_
_entity_poly.entity_id
_entity_poly.type
_entity_poly.pdbx_seq_one_letter_code
_entity_poly.pdbx_strand_id
1 'polypeptide(L)'
;FILVQMEQTQGRQKLIVSVDPPHSILATETGLSEILFHRSDDLRRQTVQIFEGPCTDTAMFYSGIQSVAAGATSKYQLIMYDRHNNYHKKIVTFSPYYNTPGIVLTCMITIENSDSIFLQDAFTDNRCAQALISADHPYFLHQVNTNFLSMFDCELSETNGQTIELLRGRRTDIVGWCTLFQKALEGKATHGSLCLNSRRRGDIDAHLRCIPVVEALNGKIKYVLVRFSPNPAPSDPHPSADFSGEHLHQHRFQQEEPAAARGQAAFPPSYPPHDAPGMPAPRSRRPSPDATPAPVQQTRIYPRRKARDDPHQELPEPPLPPVTLTLAVLDGLADLPLYRAAEKLGISATALKLA
;
A
#
# COMPACT_ATOMS: atom_id res chain seq x y z
N PHE A 1 -28.43 -2.09 -23.72
CA PHE A 1 -26.96 -1.96 -23.86
C PHE A 1 -26.58 -0.58 -23.40
N ILE A 2 -25.91 -0.46 -22.25
CA ILE A 2 -25.49 0.83 -21.73
C ILE A 2 -24.08 1.08 -22.27
N LEU A 3 -23.94 2.11 -23.10
CA LEU A 3 -22.66 2.59 -23.59
C LEU A 3 -22.00 3.41 -22.48
N VAL A 4 -21.18 2.75 -21.67
CA VAL A 4 -20.34 3.45 -20.69
C VAL A 4 -19.10 3.97 -21.42
N GLN A 5 -19.01 5.29 -21.60
CA GLN A 5 -17.74 5.92 -21.98
C GLN A 5 -16.79 5.86 -20.77
N MET A 6 -15.77 5.03 -20.86
CA MET A 6 -14.65 5.01 -19.91
C MET A 6 -13.54 5.91 -20.45
N GLU A 7 -13.14 6.93 -19.69
CA GLU A 7 -11.97 7.74 -20.02
C GLU A 7 -10.69 6.92 -19.88
N GLN A 8 -9.91 6.89 -20.97
CA GLN A 8 -8.64 6.20 -21.04
C GLN A 8 -7.58 6.93 -20.23
N THR A 9 -7.06 6.26 -19.21
CA THR A 9 -5.94 6.77 -18.40
C THR A 9 -4.73 5.87 -18.61
N GLN A 10 -3.59 6.42 -19.06
CA GLN A 10 -2.38 5.63 -19.32
C GLN A 10 -1.99 4.78 -18.09
N GLY A 11 -1.82 3.48 -18.30
CA GLY A 11 -1.38 2.53 -17.26
C GLY A 11 -2.43 2.11 -16.23
N ARG A 12 -3.70 2.52 -16.40
CA ARG A 12 -4.84 2.12 -15.57
C ARG A 12 -5.91 1.49 -16.45
N GLN A 13 -6.50 0.40 -16.00
CA GLN A 13 -7.57 -0.27 -16.75
C GLN A 13 -8.76 -0.53 -15.85
N LYS A 14 -9.96 -0.24 -16.35
CA LYS A 14 -11.20 -0.37 -15.60
C LYS A 14 -12.04 -1.54 -16.09
N LEU A 15 -12.74 -2.17 -15.15
CA LEU A 15 -13.76 -3.17 -15.41
C LEU A 15 -14.93 -3.00 -14.45
N ILE A 16 -16.13 -3.26 -14.94
CA ILE A 16 -17.37 -3.20 -14.18
C ILE A 16 -17.83 -4.62 -13.91
N VAL A 17 -18.05 -4.94 -12.64
CA VAL A 17 -18.39 -6.28 -12.15
C VAL A 17 -19.66 -6.21 -11.32
N SER A 18 -20.48 -7.27 -11.37
CA SER A 18 -21.65 -7.39 -10.49
C SER A 18 -21.21 -7.56 -9.03
N VAL A 19 -21.87 -6.82 -8.13
CA VAL A 19 -21.61 -6.97 -6.69
C VAL A 19 -22.13 -8.32 -6.19
N ASP A 20 -23.19 -8.85 -6.78
CA ASP A 20 -23.73 -10.14 -6.40
C ASP A 20 -22.97 -11.31 -7.04
N PRO A 21 -22.83 -12.45 -6.33
CA PRO A 21 -22.33 -13.69 -6.89
C PRO A 21 -23.11 -14.08 -8.16
N PRO A 22 -22.43 -14.57 -9.23
CA PRO A 22 -21.04 -15.03 -9.25
C PRO A 22 -20.02 -13.94 -9.63
N HIS A 23 -20.31 -12.65 -9.39
CA HIS A 23 -19.41 -11.53 -9.70
C HIS A 23 -19.01 -11.50 -11.19
N SER A 24 -20.03 -11.41 -12.03
CA SER A 24 -19.88 -11.42 -13.50
C SER A 24 -19.27 -10.12 -13.99
N ILE A 25 -18.41 -10.21 -14.99
CA ILE A 25 -17.83 -9.06 -15.69
C ILE A 25 -18.86 -8.52 -16.68
N LEU A 26 -19.32 -7.29 -16.41
CA LEU A 26 -20.39 -6.62 -17.14
C LEU A 26 -19.84 -5.72 -18.26
N ALA A 27 -18.73 -5.04 -18.00
CA ALA A 27 -18.05 -4.19 -18.97
C ALA A 27 -16.54 -4.15 -18.70
N THR A 28 -15.77 -3.88 -19.75
CA THR A 28 -14.31 -3.77 -19.71
C THR A 28 -13.87 -2.60 -20.60
N GLU A 29 -12.81 -1.91 -20.17
CA GLU A 29 -12.14 -0.90 -20.96
C GLU A 29 -11.30 -1.53 -22.10
N THR A 30 -11.12 -0.81 -23.21
CA THR A 30 -10.48 -1.32 -24.44
C THR A 30 -8.97 -1.56 -24.29
N GLY A 31 -8.34 -1.23 -23.16
CA GLY A 31 -6.90 -1.45 -22.91
C GLY A 31 -6.57 -2.58 -21.92
N LEU A 32 -7.56 -3.29 -21.39
CA LEU A 32 -7.32 -4.31 -20.35
C LEU A 32 -6.37 -5.43 -20.81
N SER A 33 -6.32 -5.67 -22.13
CA SER A 33 -5.38 -6.59 -22.76
C SER A 33 -3.91 -6.23 -22.56
N GLU A 34 -3.57 -4.97 -22.33
CA GLU A 34 -2.19 -4.54 -22.10
C GLU A 34 -1.70 -4.90 -20.68
N ILE A 35 -2.62 -5.00 -19.71
CA ILE A 35 -2.28 -5.20 -18.31
C ILE A 35 -2.38 -6.67 -17.89
N LEU A 36 -3.42 -7.40 -18.34
CA LEU A 36 -3.64 -8.79 -17.97
C LEU A 36 -3.65 -9.75 -19.17
N PHE A 37 -3.29 -9.29 -20.37
CA PHE A 37 -3.21 -10.13 -21.59
C PHE A 37 -4.50 -10.87 -21.94
N HIS A 38 -5.66 -10.40 -21.47
CA HIS A 38 -6.98 -10.88 -21.87
C HIS A 38 -7.58 -9.95 -22.92
N ARG A 39 -8.20 -10.51 -23.97
CA ARG A 39 -8.96 -9.70 -24.93
C ARG A 39 -10.27 -9.27 -24.29
N SER A 40 -10.67 -8.01 -24.49
CA SER A 40 -11.88 -7.46 -23.88
C SER A 40 -13.15 -8.25 -24.23
N ASP A 41 -13.20 -8.85 -25.43
CA ASP A 41 -14.32 -9.69 -25.87
C ASP A 41 -14.38 -11.04 -25.14
N ASP A 42 -13.24 -11.62 -24.78
CA ASP A 42 -13.16 -12.91 -24.06
C ASP A 42 -13.60 -12.76 -22.60
N LEU A 43 -13.50 -11.56 -22.04
CA LEU A 43 -13.82 -11.24 -20.66
C LEU A 43 -15.32 -11.03 -20.41
N ARG A 44 -16.06 -10.59 -21.44
CA ARG A 44 -17.50 -10.35 -21.30
C ARG A 44 -18.19 -11.69 -21.01
N ARG A 45 -19.08 -11.70 -20.01
CA ARG A 45 -19.81 -12.89 -19.52
C ARG A 45 -18.97 -13.90 -18.74
N GLN A 46 -17.69 -13.64 -18.52
CA GLN A 46 -16.90 -14.39 -17.55
C GLN A 46 -17.15 -13.86 -16.13
N THR A 47 -16.71 -14.62 -15.14
CA THR A 47 -16.65 -14.18 -13.74
C THR A 47 -15.25 -13.64 -13.44
N VAL A 48 -15.09 -12.89 -12.34
CA VAL A 48 -13.76 -12.43 -11.89
C VAL A 48 -12.79 -13.57 -11.55
N GLN A 49 -13.28 -14.80 -11.41
CA GLN A 49 -12.47 -16.00 -11.14
C GLN A 49 -11.41 -16.27 -12.21
N ILE A 50 -11.60 -15.76 -13.43
CA ILE A 50 -10.61 -15.90 -14.50
C ILE A 50 -9.27 -15.22 -14.18
N PHE A 51 -9.25 -14.28 -13.23
CA PHE A 51 -8.05 -13.60 -12.77
C PHE A 51 -7.40 -14.30 -11.57
N GLU A 52 -8.04 -15.32 -11.03
CA GLU A 52 -7.57 -16.06 -9.87
C GLU A 52 -6.62 -17.19 -10.27
N GLY A 53 -5.68 -17.48 -9.39
CA GLY A 53 -4.83 -18.66 -9.48
C GLY A 53 -4.30 -19.06 -8.11
N PRO A 54 -3.34 -19.99 -8.04
CA PRO A 54 -2.86 -20.59 -6.78
C PRO A 54 -2.36 -19.61 -5.73
N CYS A 55 -1.98 -18.40 -6.16
CA CYS A 55 -1.37 -17.37 -5.33
C CYS A 55 -2.26 -16.16 -5.11
N THR A 56 -3.43 -16.12 -5.75
CA THR A 56 -4.36 -15.02 -5.56
C THR A 56 -4.95 -15.09 -4.16
N ASP A 57 -4.88 -13.99 -3.42
CA ASP A 57 -5.63 -13.85 -2.18
C ASP A 57 -7.11 -13.63 -2.52
N THR A 58 -7.80 -14.73 -2.81
CA THR A 58 -9.19 -14.76 -3.22
C THR A 58 -10.10 -14.14 -2.14
N ALA A 59 -9.79 -14.35 -0.86
CA ALA A 59 -10.55 -13.76 0.24
C ALA A 59 -10.45 -12.23 0.24
N MET A 60 -9.25 -11.68 0.06
CA MET A 60 -9.03 -10.24 -0.05
C MET A 60 -9.68 -9.66 -1.31
N PHE A 61 -9.59 -10.35 -2.46
CA PHE A 61 -10.21 -9.93 -3.71
C PHE A 61 -11.74 -9.77 -3.56
N TYR A 62 -12.41 -10.79 -3.03
CA TYR A 62 -13.86 -10.75 -2.83
C TYR A 62 -14.28 -9.80 -1.70
N SER A 63 -13.48 -9.68 -0.63
CA SER A 63 -13.71 -8.66 0.40
C SER A 63 -13.69 -7.26 -0.21
N GLY A 64 -12.81 -7.00 -1.19
CA GLY A 64 -12.79 -5.76 -1.95
C GLY A 64 -14.10 -5.50 -2.71
N ILE A 65 -14.64 -6.51 -3.41
CA ILE A 65 -15.94 -6.39 -4.08
C ILE A 65 -17.07 -6.14 -3.06
N GLN A 66 -17.07 -6.87 -1.95
CA GLN A 66 -18.10 -6.73 -0.90
C GLN A 66 -18.05 -5.36 -0.21
N SER A 67 -16.86 -4.76 -0.06
CA SER A 67 -16.73 -3.40 0.49
C SER A 67 -17.52 -2.37 -0.32
N VAL A 68 -17.65 -2.58 -1.63
CA VAL A 68 -18.44 -1.73 -2.52
C VAL A 68 -19.95 -1.85 -2.24
N ALA A 69 -20.42 -3.02 -1.82
CA ALA A 69 -21.81 -3.20 -1.39
C ALA A 69 -22.16 -2.32 -0.18
N ALA A 70 -21.17 -2.08 0.69
CA ALA A 70 -21.28 -1.17 1.82
C ALA A 70 -21.05 0.32 1.44
N GLY A 71 -20.84 0.63 0.15
CA GLY A 71 -20.54 1.98 -0.33
C GLY A 71 -19.11 2.43 -0.08
N ALA A 72 -18.22 1.52 0.34
CA ALA A 72 -16.82 1.84 0.59
C ALA A 72 -15.96 1.66 -0.67
N THR A 73 -14.83 2.37 -0.70
CA THR A 73 -13.75 2.13 -1.66
C THR A 73 -12.63 1.41 -0.93
N SER A 74 -12.10 0.35 -1.54
CA SER A 74 -10.96 -0.39 -1.01
C SER A 74 -9.86 -0.50 -2.05
N LYS A 75 -8.63 -0.65 -1.59
CA LYS A 75 -7.43 -0.73 -2.44
C LYS A 75 -6.49 -1.77 -1.87
N TYR A 76 -6.11 -2.72 -2.71
CA TYR A 76 -5.25 -3.83 -2.34
C TYR A 76 -4.15 -4.06 -3.37
N GLN A 77 -3.05 -4.66 -2.94
CA GLN A 77 -2.11 -5.27 -3.85
C GLN A 77 -2.40 -6.77 -3.93
N LEU A 78 -2.64 -7.27 -5.14
CA LEU A 78 -3.05 -8.65 -5.38
C LEU A 78 -2.20 -9.29 -6.48
N ILE A 79 -2.06 -10.61 -6.39
CA ILE A 79 -1.52 -11.40 -7.50
C ILE A 79 -2.70 -11.83 -8.38
N MET A 80 -2.67 -11.43 -9.64
CA MET A 80 -3.67 -11.77 -10.66
C MET A 80 -3.01 -12.59 -11.78
N TYR A 81 -3.74 -13.53 -12.33
CA TYR A 81 -3.27 -14.39 -13.41
C TYR A 81 -3.77 -13.89 -14.76
N ASP A 82 -2.93 -14.04 -15.78
CA ASP A 82 -3.33 -13.85 -17.17
C ASP A 82 -3.88 -15.15 -17.78
N ARG A 83 -4.36 -15.06 -19.03
CA ARG A 83 -4.86 -16.21 -19.79
C ARG A 83 -3.83 -17.34 -20.03
N HIS A 84 -2.55 -17.05 -19.82
CA HIS A 84 -1.44 -18.00 -19.97
C HIS A 84 -0.99 -18.56 -18.62
N ASN A 85 -1.72 -18.26 -17.54
CA ASN A 85 -1.40 -18.60 -16.15
C ASN A 85 -0.07 -18.00 -15.66
N ASN A 86 0.41 -16.91 -16.28
CA ASN A 86 1.48 -16.13 -15.66
C ASN A 86 0.87 -15.23 -14.59
N TYR A 87 1.55 -15.13 -13.47
CA TYR A 87 1.14 -14.27 -12.38
C TYR A 87 1.65 -12.84 -12.60
N HIS A 88 0.86 -11.87 -12.15
CA HIS A 88 1.17 -10.45 -12.23
C HIS A 88 0.83 -9.76 -10.92
N LYS A 89 1.72 -8.91 -10.42
CA LYS A 89 1.48 -8.09 -9.23
C LYS A 89 0.72 -6.84 -9.64
N LYS A 90 -0.51 -6.69 -9.16
CA LYS A 90 -1.39 -5.57 -9.51
C LYS A 90 -1.82 -4.82 -8.27
N ILE A 91 -2.08 -3.53 -8.45
CA ILE A 91 -2.82 -2.72 -7.51
C ILE A 91 -4.26 -2.71 -8.00
N VAL A 92 -5.18 -3.14 -7.15
CA VAL A 92 -6.58 -3.32 -7.48
C VAL A 92 -7.39 -2.42 -6.56
N THR A 93 -8.09 -1.45 -7.16
CA THR A 93 -8.99 -0.53 -6.46
C THR A 93 -10.42 -0.92 -6.76
N PHE A 94 -11.22 -1.15 -5.72
CA PHE A 94 -12.64 -1.48 -5.80
C PHE A 94 -13.42 -0.25 -5.38
N SER A 95 -14.30 0.25 -6.25
CA SER A 95 -15.08 1.47 -6.01
C SER A 95 -16.53 1.32 -6.46
N PRO A 96 -17.49 2.00 -5.79
CA PRO A 96 -18.88 2.02 -6.25
C PRO A 96 -19.03 2.63 -7.63
N TYR A 97 -19.79 1.97 -8.51
CA TYR A 97 -20.17 2.50 -9.81
C TYR A 97 -21.69 2.67 -9.89
N TYR A 98 -22.11 3.90 -10.20
CA TYR A 98 -23.49 4.32 -10.30
C TYR A 98 -23.85 4.44 -11.78
N ASN A 99 -24.64 3.49 -12.26
CA ASN A 99 -25.06 3.43 -13.67
C ASN A 99 -26.12 4.50 -14.00
N THR A 100 -26.87 4.91 -12.99
CA THR A 100 -27.87 5.99 -13.02
C THR A 100 -27.87 6.70 -11.67
N PRO A 101 -28.34 7.97 -11.60
CA PRO A 101 -28.38 8.71 -10.34
C PRO A 101 -29.20 7.94 -9.30
N GLY A 102 -28.54 7.49 -8.22
CA GLY A 102 -29.19 6.94 -7.04
C GLY A 102 -29.34 5.42 -6.96
N ILE A 103 -28.87 4.64 -7.93
CA ILE A 103 -28.86 3.16 -7.82
C ILE A 103 -27.42 2.65 -7.96
N VAL A 104 -26.80 2.30 -6.83
CA VAL A 104 -25.56 1.49 -6.81
C VAL A 104 -25.92 0.13 -7.37
N LEU A 105 -25.29 -0.28 -8.47
CA LEU A 105 -25.62 -1.55 -9.10
C LEU A 105 -24.39 -2.45 -9.32
N THR A 106 -23.18 -1.90 -9.23
CA THR A 106 -21.97 -2.61 -9.69
C THR A 106 -20.69 -2.11 -8.98
N CYS A 107 -19.67 -2.96 -8.99
CA CYS A 107 -18.31 -2.65 -8.57
C CYS A 107 -17.47 -2.23 -9.78
N MET A 108 -16.87 -1.03 -9.73
CA MET A 108 -15.79 -0.67 -10.64
C MET A 108 -14.46 -1.09 -10.03
N ILE A 109 -13.80 -2.01 -10.70
CA ILE A 109 -12.45 -2.47 -10.37
C ILE A 109 -11.49 -1.73 -11.30
N THR A 110 -10.54 -0.99 -10.72
CA THR A 110 -9.44 -0.35 -11.42
C THR A 110 -8.15 -1.12 -11.14
N ILE A 111 -7.48 -1.57 -12.20
CA ILE A 111 -6.28 -2.38 -12.14
C ILE A 111 -5.10 -1.56 -12.66
N GLU A 112 -4.02 -1.58 -11.90
CA GLU A 112 -2.75 -0.96 -12.26
C GLU A 112 -1.58 -1.92 -12.04
N ASN A 113 -0.48 -1.71 -12.73
CA ASN A 113 0.77 -2.41 -12.43
C ASN A 113 1.29 -1.98 -11.05
N SER A 114 1.71 -2.97 -10.25
CA SER A 114 2.47 -2.74 -9.02
C SER A 114 3.96 -2.67 -9.33
N ASP A 115 4.66 -1.75 -8.65
CA ASP A 115 6.12 -1.66 -8.71
C ASP A 115 6.80 -2.55 -7.66
N SER A 116 6.03 -3.39 -6.96
CA SER A 116 6.56 -4.25 -5.91
C SER A 116 7.52 -5.30 -6.46
N ILE A 117 8.47 -5.71 -5.63
CA ILE A 117 9.44 -6.77 -5.92
C ILE A 117 9.30 -7.90 -4.91
N PHE A 118 9.81 -9.09 -5.25
CA PHE A 118 9.88 -10.18 -4.27
C PHE A 118 11.04 -9.94 -3.31
N LEU A 119 10.91 -10.45 -2.08
CA LEU A 119 11.95 -10.33 -1.06
C LEU A 119 13.30 -10.87 -1.53
N GLN A 120 13.30 -11.99 -2.25
CA GLN A 120 14.50 -12.60 -2.83
C GLN A 120 15.24 -11.68 -3.83
N ASP A 121 14.55 -10.71 -4.42
CA ASP A 121 15.11 -9.80 -5.42
C ASP A 121 15.65 -8.49 -4.79
N ALA A 122 15.34 -8.22 -3.50
CA ALA A 122 15.51 -6.91 -2.88
C ALA A 122 16.97 -6.40 -2.85
N PHE A 123 17.95 -7.30 -2.80
CA PHE A 123 19.38 -6.97 -2.72
C PHE A 123 20.20 -7.49 -3.90
N THR A 124 19.55 -7.75 -5.03
CA THR A 124 20.24 -8.17 -6.28
C THR A 124 21.13 -7.06 -6.85
N ASP A 125 20.78 -5.80 -6.62
CA ASP A 125 21.50 -4.61 -7.10
C ASP A 125 22.19 -3.89 -5.94
N ASN A 126 23.47 -4.18 -5.71
CA ASN A 126 24.25 -3.61 -4.59
C ASN A 126 24.99 -2.31 -4.94
N ARG A 127 24.53 -1.53 -5.93
CA ARG A 127 25.23 -0.30 -6.36
C ARG A 127 24.99 0.91 -5.47
N CYS A 128 23.92 0.92 -4.68
CA CYS A 128 23.56 2.03 -3.80
C CYS A 128 23.45 1.59 -2.34
N ALA A 129 23.30 2.55 -1.42
CA ALA A 129 22.94 2.26 -0.04
C ALA A 129 21.51 1.72 0.01
N GLN A 130 21.28 0.61 0.73
CA GLN A 130 19.99 -0.07 0.78
C GLN A 130 19.65 -0.56 2.18
N ALA A 131 18.37 -0.43 2.53
CA ALA A 131 17.79 -0.99 3.73
C ALA A 131 16.43 -1.64 3.42
N LEU A 132 16.19 -2.82 3.99
CA LEU A 132 14.90 -3.48 4.00
C LEU A 132 14.22 -3.21 5.34
N ILE A 133 13.06 -2.58 5.29
CA ILE A 133 12.37 -2.05 6.46
C ILE A 133 10.98 -2.67 6.56
N SER A 134 10.49 -2.95 7.77
CA SER A 134 9.10 -3.36 7.99
C SER A 134 8.11 -2.38 7.35
N ALA A 135 7.06 -2.90 6.74
CA ALA A 135 5.92 -2.11 6.28
C ALA A 135 5.16 -1.47 7.44
N ASP A 136 5.05 -2.19 8.56
CA ASP A 136 4.28 -1.76 9.72
C ASP A 136 5.15 -0.97 10.71
N HIS A 137 4.54 0.02 11.37
CA HIS A 137 5.16 0.73 12.48
C HIS A 137 5.56 -0.29 13.57
N PRO A 138 6.78 -0.20 14.16
CA PRO A 138 7.71 0.94 14.16
C PRO A 138 8.81 0.93 13.08
N TYR A 139 8.57 0.33 11.91
CA TYR A 139 9.50 0.39 10.77
C TYR A 139 10.90 -0.13 11.11
N PHE A 140 10.98 -1.38 11.57
CA PHE A 140 12.24 -2.04 11.90
C PHE A 140 13.12 -2.29 10.66
N LEU A 141 14.41 -2.08 10.83
CA LEU A 141 15.46 -2.45 9.87
C LEU A 141 15.75 -3.94 9.99
N HIS A 142 15.39 -4.71 8.97
CA HIS A 142 15.65 -6.16 8.93
C HIS A 142 17.00 -6.48 8.33
N GLN A 143 17.37 -5.75 7.27
CA GLN A 143 18.58 -6.00 6.53
C GLN A 143 19.10 -4.71 5.91
N VAL A 144 20.41 -4.53 5.91
CA VAL A 144 21.11 -3.41 5.27
C VAL A 144 22.32 -3.92 4.52
N ASN A 145 22.75 -3.19 3.49
CA ASN A 145 23.98 -3.51 2.77
C ASN A 145 25.18 -2.67 3.26
N THR A 146 26.38 -3.02 2.79
CA THR A 146 27.63 -2.34 3.18
C THR A 146 27.64 -0.86 2.81
N ASN A 147 27.04 -0.49 1.67
CA ASN A 147 26.92 0.91 1.25
C ASN A 147 26.05 1.73 2.20
N PHE A 148 24.99 1.14 2.76
CA PHE A 148 24.17 1.79 3.78
C PHE A 148 24.99 2.08 5.03
N LEU A 149 25.71 1.07 5.54
CA LEU A 149 26.58 1.22 6.71
C LEU A 149 27.63 2.31 6.50
N SER A 150 28.23 2.35 5.30
CA SER A 150 29.20 3.39 4.93
C SER A 150 28.60 4.79 4.77
N MET A 151 27.35 4.90 4.30
CA MET A 151 26.70 6.20 4.09
C MET A 151 26.32 6.87 5.42
N PHE A 152 25.88 6.09 6.40
CA PHE A 152 25.40 6.60 7.69
C PHE A 152 26.41 6.45 8.84
N ASP A 153 27.60 5.92 8.57
CA ASP A 153 28.68 5.68 9.54
C ASP A 153 28.21 4.81 10.73
N CYS A 154 27.51 3.71 10.42
CA CYS A 154 26.95 2.77 11.39
C CYS A 154 27.61 1.39 11.31
N GLU A 155 27.57 0.63 12.40
CA GLU A 155 27.95 -0.78 12.41
C GLU A 155 26.73 -1.70 12.22
N LEU A 156 26.94 -2.89 11.64
CA LEU A 156 25.85 -3.84 11.38
C LEU A 156 25.17 -4.31 12.67
N SER A 157 25.97 -4.55 13.72
CA SER A 157 25.53 -4.93 15.08
C SER A 157 24.60 -3.90 15.71
N GLU A 158 24.74 -2.63 15.33
CA GLU A 158 23.94 -1.52 15.83
C GLU A 158 22.73 -1.22 14.95
N THR A 159 22.61 -1.83 13.77
CA THR A 159 21.59 -1.47 12.77
C THR A 159 20.46 -2.49 12.70
N ASN A 160 20.79 -3.79 12.72
CA ASN A 160 19.77 -4.83 12.57
C ASN A 160 18.82 -4.87 13.77
N GLY A 161 17.52 -4.89 13.50
CA GLY A 161 16.45 -4.88 14.50
C GLY A 161 16.19 -3.51 15.13
N GLN A 162 16.96 -2.48 14.79
CA GLN A 162 16.64 -1.11 15.20
C GLN A 162 15.52 -0.52 14.36
N THR A 163 14.90 0.54 14.86
CA THR A 163 13.92 1.30 14.07
C THR A 163 14.64 2.24 13.12
N ILE A 164 13.96 2.59 12.03
CA ILE A 164 14.51 3.55 11.07
C ILE A 164 14.71 4.96 11.66
N GLU A 165 14.16 5.22 12.85
CA GLU A 165 14.38 6.44 13.61
C GLU A 165 15.85 6.67 13.98
N LEU A 166 16.72 5.66 13.91
CA LEU A 166 18.16 5.85 14.10
C LEU A 166 18.76 6.86 13.09
N LEU A 167 18.13 7.00 11.92
CA LEU A 167 18.54 7.93 10.87
C LEU A 167 17.92 9.33 11.05
N ARG A 168 17.11 9.55 12.09
CA ARG A 168 16.39 10.80 12.30
C ARG A 168 17.33 11.88 12.83
N GLY A 169 17.43 12.96 12.08
CA GLY A 169 18.09 14.21 12.46
C GLY A 169 17.11 15.30 12.90
N ARG A 170 17.66 16.46 13.25
CA ARG A 170 16.85 17.63 13.68
C ARG A 170 15.99 18.19 12.55
N ARG A 171 16.47 18.03 11.31
CA ARG A 171 15.84 18.56 10.09
C ARG A 171 15.06 17.50 9.30
N THR A 172 14.92 16.30 9.84
CA THR A 172 14.20 15.23 9.17
C THR A 172 12.71 15.55 9.07
N ASP A 173 12.21 15.62 7.84
CA ASP A 173 10.78 15.73 7.59
C ASP A 173 10.09 14.37 7.83
N ILE A 174 9.56 14.22 9.05
CA ILE A 174 8.86 13.00 9.49
C ILE A 174 7.58 12.80 8.68
N VAL A 175 6.87 13.88 8.31
CA VAL A 175 5.61 13.79 7.57
C VAL A 175 5.87 13.31 6.16
N GLY A 176 6.88 13.89 5.49
CA GLY A 176 7.34 13.45 4.18
C GLY A 176 7.79 11.98 4.20
N TRP A 177 8.54 11.58 5.24
CA TRP A 177 8.95 10.19 5.43
C TRP A 177 7.77 9.22 5.51
N CYS A 178 6.84 9.47 6.44
CA CYS A 178 5.65 8.63 6.60
C CYS A 178 4.83 8.56 5.31
N THR A 179 4.72 9.68 4.59
CA THR A 179 4.03 9.75 3.30
C THR A 179 4.69 8.86 2.24
N LEU A 180 6.02 8.85 2.15
CA LEU A 180 6.75 7.99 1.21
C LEU A 180 6.48 6.52 1.49
N PHE A 181 6.49 6.13 2.76
CA PHE A 181 6.25 4.75 3.19
C PHE A 181 4.81 4.34 2.94
N GLN A 182 3.84 5.15 3.38
CA GLN A 182 2.42 4.86 3.18
C GLN A 182 2.09 4.67 1.69
N LYS A 183 2.61 5.54 0.82
CA LYS A 183 2.43 5.38 -0.64
C LYS A 183 3.13 4.14 -1.18
N ALA A 184 4.29 3.75 -0.63
CA ALA A 184 4.95 2.50 -0.99
C ALA A 184 4.10 1.28 -0.61
N LEU A 185 3.43 1.33 0.54
CA LEU A 185 2.48 0.29 0.99
C LEU A 185 1.23 0.16 0.10
N GLU A 186 0.98 1.12 -0.77
CA GLU A 186 -0.06 1.00 -1.80
C GLU A 186 0.42 0.24 -3.04
N GLY A 187 1.67 -0.23 -3.04
CA GLY A 187 2.25 -1.04 -4.12
C GLY A 187 2.96 -0.24 -5.21
N LYS A 188 3.15 1.07 -5.04
CA LYS A 188 3.88 1.94 -5.97
C LYS A 188 5.28 2.28 -5.46
N ALA A 189 6.23 2.39 -6.37
CA ALA A 189 7.53 2.94 -6.01
C ALA A 189 7.38 4.44 -5.78
N THR A 190 8.00 4.95 -4.72
CA THR A 190 7.96 6.37 -4.37
C THR A 190 9.36 6.93 -4.28
N HIS A 191 9.48 8.23 -4.53
CA HIS A 191 10.74 8.95 -4.49
C HIS A 191 10.56 10.24 -3.71
N GLY A 192 11.60 10.63 -2.99
CA GLY A 192 11.61 11.87 -2.23
C GLY A 192 13.01 12.20 -1.75
N SER A 193 13.20 13.43 -1.30
CA SER A 193 14.45 13.86 -0.67
C SER A 193 14.19 14.14 0.80
N LEU A 194 15.06 13.63 1.67
CA LEU A 194 14.98 13.84 3.11
C LEU A 194 16.36 14.22 3.65
N CYS A 195 16.37 15.12 4.63
CA CYS A 195 17.53 15.38 5.46
C CYS A 195 17.59 14.31 6.56
N LEU A 196 18.59 13.43 6.50
CA LEU A 196 18.82 12.31 7.42
C LEU A 196 20.06 12.59 8.27
N ASN A 197 20.25 11.90 9.38
CA ASN A 197 21.45 12.01 10.20
C ASN A 197 22.40 10.84 9.96
N SER A 198 23.66 11.13 9.67
CA SER A 198 24.79 10.21 9.82
C SER A 198 25.45 10.46 11.16
N ARG A 199 25.87 9.38 11.82
CA ARG A 199 26.47 9.41 13.16
C ARG A 199 27.73 10.28 13.23
N ARG A 200 28.53 10.33 12.17
CA ARG A 200 29.80 11.08 12.14
C ARG A 200 29.76 12.33 11.27
N ARG A 201 28.96 12.32 10.20
CA ARG A 201 28.89 13.44 9.24
C ARG A 201 27.81 14.46 9.58
N GLY A 202 26.92 14.14 10.52
CA GLY A 202 25.78 14.98 10.85
C GLY A 202 24.68 14.86 9.81
N ASP A 203 23.97 15.96 9.55
CA ASP A 203 22.83 15.97 8.64
C ASP A 203 23.28 15.84 7.17
N ILE A 204 22.69 14.89 6.45
CA ILE A 204 22.94 14.56 5.03
C ILE A 204 21.61 14.65 4.28
N ASP A 205 21.61 15.38 3.17
CA ASP A 205 20.48 15.34 2.22
C ASP A 205 20.59 14.09 1.34
N ALA A 206 19.62 13.20 1.48
CA ALA A 206 19.54 11.95 0.74
C ALA A 206 18.29 11.94 -0.15
N HIS A 207 18.46 11.45 -1.36
CA HIS A 207 17.35 11.04 -2.20
C HIS A 207 17.01 9.58 -1.91
N LEU A 208 15.75 9.33 -1.58
CA LEU A 208 15.20 8.03 -1.24
C LEU A 208 14.35 7.52 -2.40
N ARG A 209 14.50 6.24 -2.71
CA ARG A 209 13.55 5.49 -3.52
C ARG A 209 13.01 4.33 -2.69
N CYS A 210 11.74 4.37 -2.35
CA CYS A 210 11.05 3.33 -1.60
C CYS A 210 10.34 2.39 -2.57
N ILE A 211 10.60 1.09 -2.46
CA ILE A 211 10.06 0.05 -3.33
C ILE A 211 9.30 -0.95 -2.44
N PRO A 212 8.02 -1.24 -2.72
CA PRO A 212 7.28 -2.23 -1.94
C PRO A 212 7.87 -3.62 -2.15
N VAL A 213 7.91 -4.42 -1.09
CA VAL A 213 8.44 -5.77 -1.12
C VAL A 213 7.43 -6.77 -0.56
N VAL A 214 7.18 -7.82 -1.33
CA VAL A 214 6.34 -8.95 -0.95
C VAL A 214 7.21 -10.13 -0.51
N GLU A 215 6.91 -10.69 0.66
CA GLU A 215 7.65 -11.83 1.21
C GLU A 215 7.25 -13.15 0.54
N ALA A 216 5.96 -13.27 0.20
CA ALA A 216 5.37 -14.50 -0.29
C ALA A 216 4.49 -14.24 -1.52
N LEU A 217 4.05 -15.33 -2.14
CA LEU A 217 3.13 -15.30 -3.27
C LEU A 217 1.72 -14.81 -2.92
N ASN A 218 1.40 -14.52 -1.65
CA ASN A 218 0.10 -13.95 -1.28
C ASN A 218 -0.07 -12.47 -1.68
N GLY A 219 0.96 -11.83 -2.23
CA GLY A 219 0.91 -10.45 -2.71
C GLY A 219 0.91 -9.38 -1.62
N LYS A 220 0.92 -9.76 -0.33
CA LYS A 220 0.94 -8.81 0.79
C LYS A 220 2.31 -8.14 0.89
N ILE A 221 2.31 -6.81 0.90
CA ILE A 221 3.50 -6.01 1.18
C ILE A 221 3.79 -6.11 2.67
N LYS A 222 4.96 -6.65 3.01
CA LYS A 222 5.43 -6.76 4.40
C LYS A 222 6.66 -5.92 4.67
N TYR A 223 7.37 -5.54 3.62
CA TYR A 223 8.57 -4.73 3.72
C TYR A 223 8.57 -3.63 2.67
N VAL A 224 9.41 -2.64 2.92
CA VAL A 224 9.77 -1.59 1.97
C VAL A 224 11.29 -1.63 1.82
N LEU A 225 11.77 -1.83 0.60
CA LEU A 225 13.16 -1.64 0.27
C LEU A 225 13.38 -0.16 0.02
N VAL A 226 14.23 0.48 0.81
CA VAL A 226 14.63 1.86 0.62
C VAL A 226 16.03 1.90 0.05
N ARG A 227 16.16 2.54 -1.11
CA ARG A 227 17.43 2.86 -1.75
C ARG A 227 17.79 4.30 -1.44
N PHE A 228 18.99 4.52 -0.94
CA PHE A 228 19.51 5.84 -0.62
C PHE A 228 20.61 6.22 -1.60
N SER A 229 20.53 7.45 -2.08
CA SER A 229 21.60 8.09 -2.84
C SER A 229 21.85 9.48 -2.24
N PRO A 230 23.12 9.89 -2.07
CA PRO A 230 23.41 11.26 -1.68
C PRO A 230 22.80 12.21 -2.71
N ASN A 231 22.11 13.25 -2.26
CA ASN A 231 21.74 14.34 -3.15
C ASN A 231 23.07 14.97 -3.61
N PRO A 232 23.38 15.07 -4.92
CA PRO A 232 24.53 15.85 -5.33
C PRO A 232 24.39 17.21 -4.67
N ALA A 233 25.44 17.64 -3.95
CA ALA A 233 25.46 18.97 -3.39
C ALA A 233 25.02 19.93 -4.51
N PRO A 234 24.13 20.90 -4.24
CA PRO A 234 23.80 21.89 -5.24
C PRO A 234 25.13 22.40 -5.74
N SER A 235 25.47 22.09 -6.99
CA SER A 235 26.71 22.54 -7.58
C SER A 235 26.69 24.03 -7.36
N ASP A 236 27.64 24.53 -6.54
CA ASP A 236 27.72 25.95 -6.21
C ASP A 236 27.46 26.70 -7.51
N PRO A 237 26.53 27.67 -7.53
CA PRO A 237 26.25 28.41 -8.75
C PRO A 237 27.61 28.91 -9.23
N HIS A 238 28.10 28.31 -10.32
CA HIS A 238 29.39 28.67 -10.88
C HIS A 238 29.31 30.19 -11.00
N PRO A 239 30.20 30.95 -10.32
CA PRO A 239 30.23 32.38 -10.54
C PRO A 239 30.36 32.53 -12.04
N SER A 240 29.40 33.22 -12.65
CA SER A 240 29.33 33.44 -14.09
C SER A 240 30.70 33.94 -14.52
N ALA A 241 31.52 33.04 -15.02
CA ALA A 241 32.80 33.40 -15.58
C ALA A 241 32.43 34.09 -16.88
N ASP A 242 32.47 35.42 -16.83
CA ASP A 242 32.37 36.26 -17.99
C ASP A 242 33.30 35.69 -19.07
N PHE A 243 32.67 35.34 -20.17
CA PHE A 243 33.29 34.86 -21.40
C PHE A 243 34.33 35.89 -21.87
N SER A 244 35.59 35.50 -21.85
CA SER A 244 36.56 35.83 -22.89
C SER A 244 37.33 34.53 -23.10
N GLY A 245 37.08 33.79 -24.17
CA GLY A 245 37.56 34.11 -25.50
C GLY A 245 38.74 33.19 -25.79
N GLU A 246 38.74 32.59 -26.98
CA GLU A 246 39.85 31.88 -27.63
C GLU A 246 39.96 30.34 -27.49
N HIS A 247 39.58 29.73 -28.62
CA HIS A 247 40.39 28.81 -29.42
C HIS A 247 40.61 27.32 -29.02
N LEU A 248 40.04 26.48 -29.90
CA LEU A 248 40.67 25.36 -30.61
C LEU A 248 41.19 24.15 -29.79
N HIS A 249 40.53 23.00 -29.92
CA HIS A 249 41.02 21.90 -30.78
C HIS A 249 40.02 20.75 -30.86
N GLN A 250 39.73 20.36 -32.10
CA GLN A 250 39.20 19.04 -32.45
C GLN A 250 40.18 17.96 -31.97
N HIS A 251 39.70 16.92 -31.28
CA HIS A 251 40.30 15.61 -31.42
C HIS A 251 39.24 14.51 -31.40
N ARG A 252 39.27 13.78 -32.51
CA ARG A 252 38.49 12.62 -32.91
C ARG A 252 39.25 11.37 -32.47
N PHE A 253 38.61 10.52 -31.67
CA PHE A 253 38.93 9.12 -31.40
C PHE A 253 37.55 8.46 -31.25
N GLN A 254 36.99 7.64 -32.15
CA GLN A 254 37.41 6.38 -32.77
C GLN A 254 37.89 5.29 -31.79
N GLN A 255 37.15 4.17 -31.85
CA GLN A 255 37.43 2.81 -31.35
C GLN A 255 37.22 2.61 -29.84
N GLU A 256 36.60 1.54 -29.33
CA GLU A 256 36.30 0.21 -29.90
C GLU A 256 35.22 -0.48 -29.03
N GLU A 257 34.25 -1.15 -29.67
CA GLU A 257 33.45 -2.20 -29.03
C GLU A 257 34.30 -3.46 -28.85
N PRO A 258 34.09 -4.23 -27.77
CA PRO A 258 34.16 -5.68 -27.91
C PRO A 258 32.86 -6.36 -27.50
N ALA A 259 32.26 -6.97 -28.52
CA ALA A 259 31.85 -8.38 -28.59
C ALA A 259 31.35 -9.07 -27.30
N ALA A 260 30.09 -9.46 -27.42
CA ALA A 260 29.41 -10.53 -26.71
C ALA A 260 30.29 -11.72 -26.31
N ALA A 261 30.30 -12.03 -25.01
CA ALA A 261 30.63 -13.35 -24.50
C ALA A 261 29.35 -14.03 -23.98
N ARG A 262 28.84 -14.97 -24.78
CA ARG A 262 27.85 -15.96 -24.39
C ARG A 262 28.50 -16.91 -23.36
N GLY A 263 28.13 -16.76 -22.10
CA GLY A 263 28.41 -17.75 -21.06
C GLY A 263 27.14 -18.53 -20.72
N GLN A 264 26.97 -19.70 -21.34
CA GLN A 264 26.07 -20.73 -20.84
C GLN A 264 26.67 -21.28 -19.54
N ALA A 265 26.04 -21.01 -18.40
CA ALA A 265 26.35 -21.71 -17.16
C ALA A 265 25.25 -22.74 -16.89
N ALA A 266 25.66 -23.99 -16.98
CA ALA A 266 24.87 -25.18 -16.70
C ALA A 266 24.41 -25.23 -15.24
N PHE A 267 23.18 -25.70 -15.04
CA PHE A 267 22.68 -26.20 -13.77
C PHE A 267 23.39 -27.50 -13.38
N PRO A 268 23.77 -27.67 -12.10
CA PRO A 268 23.91 -28.99 -11.48
C PRO A 268 22.95 -29.12 -10.27
N PRO A 269 22.73 -30.33 -9.73
CA PRO A 269 21.40 -30.90 -9.62
C PRO A 269 20.84 -30.96 -8.19
N SER A 270 19.52 -31.15 -8.14
CA SER A 270 18.78 -32.10 -7.28
C SER A 270 19.37 -32.40 -5.89
N TYR A 271 18.76 -31.81 -4.85
CA TYR A 271 18.87 -32.34 -3.49
C TYR A 271 18.02 -33.62 -3.34
N PRO A 272 18.52 -34.65 -2.63
CA PRO A 272 17.76 -35.86 -2.33
C PRO A 272 16.73 -35.60 -1.21
N PRO A 273 15.66 -36.42 -1.13
CA PRO A 273 14.63 -36.28 -0.11
C PRO A 273 15.18 -36.71 1.26
N HIS A 274 15.08 -35.83 2.24
CA HIS A 274 15.28 -36.19 3.64
C HIS A 274 13.97 -36.73 4.21
N ASP A 275 13.95 -38.03 4.49
CA ASP A 275 13.02 -38.67 5.41
C ASP A 275 13.22 -38.08 6.81
N ALA A 276 12.22 -37.35 7.30
CA ALA A 276 12.12 -36.92 8.68
C ALA A 276 11.11 -37.82 9.43
N PRO A 277 11.46 -38.40 10.58
CA PRO A 277 10.55 -39.22 11.38
C PRO A 277 9.47 -38.36 12.05
N GLY A 278 8.26 -38.91 12.11
CA GLY A 278 7.03 -38.24 12.53
C GLY A 278 7.06 -37.66 13.94
N MET A 279 6.59 -36.42 14.06
CA MET A 279 6.22 -35.77 15.31
C MET A 279 4.72 -35.98 15.57
N PRO A 280 4.31 -36.24 16.83
CA PRO A 280 2.93 -36.56 17.18
C PRO A 280 2.02 -35.32 17.10
N ALA A 281 0.80 -35.54 16.58
CA ALA A 281 -0.24 -34.52 16.44
C ALA A 281 -0.66 -33.90 17.79
N PRO A 282 -0.89 -32.58 17.86
CA PRO A 282 -1.44 -31.94 19.04
C PRO A 282 -2.89 -32.37 19.27
N ARG A 283 -3.19 -32.77 20.51
CA ARG A 283 -4.54 -33.15 20.96
C ARG A 283 -5.52 -32.00 20.76
N SER A 284 -6.46 -32.18 19.83
CA SER A 284 -7.65 -31.36 19.66
C SER A 284 -8.46 -31.33 20.97
N ARG A 285 -8.44 -30.18 21.67
CA ARG A 285 -9.39 -29.90 22.75
C ARG A 285 -10.78 -29.69 22.15
N ARG A 286 -11.68 -30.65 22.37
CA ARG A 286 -13.12 -30.45 22.13
C ARG A 286 -13.61 -29.27 22.98
N PRO A 287 -14.34 -28.30 22.42
CA PRO A 287 -15.07 -27.33 23.22
C PRO A 287 -16.21 -28.03 23.96
N SER A 288 -16.34 -27.73 25.25
CA SER A 288 -17.44 -28.18 26.11
C SER A 288 -18.78 -27.59 25.61
N PRO A 289 -19.87 -28.35 25.56
CA PRO A 289 -21.13 -27.91 24.96
C PRO A 289 -22.00 -26.99 25.83
N ASP A 290 -21.57 -26.61 27.05
CA ASP A 290 -22.43 -25.90 28.01
C ASP A 290 -21.88 -24.53 28.45
N ALA A 291 -21.52 -23.66 27.49
CA ALA A 291 -21.20 -22.26 27.77
C ALA A 291 -22.39 -21.36 27.42
N THR A 292 -23.25 -21.11 28.39
CA THR A 292 -24.31 -20.08 28.29
C THR A 292 -23.65 -18.72 28.05
N PRO A 293 -24.00 -17.97 26.99
CA PRO A 293 -23.38 -16.68 26.71
C PRO A 293 -23.69 -15.69 27.83
N ALA A 294 -22.63 -15.06 28.37
CA ALA A 294 -22.75 -14.02 29.38
C ALA A 294 -23.57 -12.83 28.83
N PRO A 295 -24.39 -12.16 29.67
CA PRO A 295 -25.20 -11.04 29.23
C PRO A 295 -24.30 -9.87 28.76
N VAL A 296 -24.52 -9.45 27.51
CA VAL A 296 -23.81 -8.32 26.90
C VAL A 296 -24.18 -7.04 27.65
N GLN A 297 -23.20 -6.41 28.32
CA GLN A 297 -23.39 -5.12 28.97
C GLN A 297 -23.67 -4.04 27.92
N GLN A 298 -24.85 -3.42 27.99
CA GLN A 298 -25.22 -2.29 27.13
C GLN A 298 -24.89 -0.96 27.83
N THR A 299 -24.06 -0.14 27.22
CA THR A 299 -23.75 1.22 27.72
C THR A 299 -24.76 2.22 27.15
N ARG A 300 -25.50 2.91 28.03
CA ARG A 300 -26.43 3.98 27.65
C ARG A 300 -25.76 5.34 27.82
N ILE A 301 -25.82 6.19 26.80
CA ILE A 301 -25.29 7.56 26.83
C ILE A 301 -26.45 8.55 26.80
N TYR A 302 -26.40 9.54 27.68
CA TYR A 302 -27.36 10.64 27.75
C TYR A 302 -26.78 11.85 27.01
N PRO A 303 -27.40 12.32 25.91
CA PRO A 303 -26.92 13.50 25.19
C PRO A 303 -26.93 14.73 26.11
N ARG A 304 -25.79 15.42 26.24
CA ARG A 304 -25.72 16.67 27.03
C ARG A 304 -26.35 17.81 26.24
N ARG A 305 -27.30 18.53 26.85
CA ARG A 305 -27.83 19.78 26.31
C ARG A 305 -26.70 20.81 26.18
N LYS A 306 -26.62 21.51 25.05
CA LYS A 306 -25.81 22.74 24.96
C LYS A 306 -26.41 23.76 25.94
N ALA A 307 -25.55 24.44 26.70
CA ALA A 307 -25.98 25.59 27.49
C ALA A 307 -26.58 26.65 26.53
N ARG A 308 -27.76 27.19 26.86
CA ARG A 308 -28.46 28.17 26.01
C ARG A 308 -27.70 29.49 25.99
N ASP A 309 -27.38 29.98 24.79
CA ASP A 309 -26.84 31.34 24.58
C ASP A 309 -27.94 32.37 24.27
N ASP A 310 -29.23 32.00 24.27
CA ASP A 310 -30.33 32.88 23.84
C ASP A 310 -31.43 33.03 24.92
N PRO A 311 -31.59 34.22 25.54
CA PRO A 311 -32.52 34.45 26.66
C PRO A 311 -34.00 34.55 26.25
N HIS A 312 -34.34 34.57 24.96
CA HIS A 312 -35.72 34.82 24.50
C HIS A 312 -36.49 33.58 24.03
N GLN A 313 -35.95 32.37 24.21
CA GLN A 313 -36.63 31.15 23.76
C GLN A 313 -37.57 30.58 24.84
N GLU A 314 -38.80 31.09 24.84
CA GLU A 314 -39.92 30.60 25.64
C GLU A 314 -40.52 29.33 25.02
N LEU A 315 -39.93 28.18 25.36
CA LEU A 315 -40.59 26.89 25.60
C LEU A 315 -39.50 25.80 25.75
N PRO A 316 -39.55 24.95 26.79
CA PRO A 316 -38.57 23.87 26.95
C PRO A 316 -38.93 22.71 26.00
N GLU A 317 -38.06 22.45 25.01
CA GLU A 317 -38.14 21.22 24.22
C GLU A 317 -38.07 19.99 25.15
N PRO A 318 -38.83 18.93 24.86
CA PRO A 318 -38.78 17.69 25.63
C PRO A 318 -37.36 17.07 25.61
N PRO A 319 -36.94 16.40 26.69
CA PRO A 319 -35.62 15.76 26.73
C PRO A 319 -35.51 14.69 25.64
N LEU A 320 -34.39 14.73 24.91
CA LEU A 320 -34.07 13.68 23.94
C LEU A 320 -33.89 12.35 24.67
N PRO A 321 -34.39 11.23 24.12
CA PRO A 321 -34.25 9.92 24.72
C PRO A 321 -32.77 9.47 24.76
N PRO A 322 -32.39 8.61 25.72
CA PRO A 322 -31.03 8.10 25.82
C PRO A 322 -30.65 7.27 24.59
N VAL A 323 -29.42 7.42 24.13
CA VAL A 323 -28.88 6.65 22.99
C VAL A 323 -28.24 5.38 23.54
N THR A 324 -28.66 4.22 23.03
CA THR A 324 -28.03 2.93 23.37
C THR A 324 -26.91 2.66 22.37
N LEU A 325 -25.67 2.56 22.84
CA LEU A 325 -24.55 2.19 22.00
C LEU A 325 -24.57 0.67 21.76
N THR A 326 -24.86 0.28 20.53
CA THR A 326 -24.72 -1.11 20.06
C THR A 326 -23.44 -1.23 19.22
N LEU A 327 -22.93 -2.46 19.06
CA LEU A 327 -21.80 -2.73 18.17
C LEU A 327 -22.06 -2.20 16.75
N ALA A 328 -23.27 -2.37 16.23
CA ALA A 328 -23.66 -1.82 14.93
C ALA A 328 -23.58 -0.29 14.83
N VAL A 329 -23.84 0.43 15.92
CA VAL A 329 -23.66 1.89 15.97
C VAL A 329 -22.17 2.25 15.97
N LEU A 330 -21.34 1.50 16.70
CA LEU A 330 -19.89 1.73 16.73
C LEU A 330 -19.23 1.41 15.38
N ASP A 331 -19.63 0.31 14.74
CA ASP A 331 -19.13 -0.08 13.41
C ASP A 331 -19.50 0.98 12.36
N GLY A 332 -20.69 1.58 12.43
CA GLY A 332 -21.10 2.67 11.55
C GLY A 332 -20.42 4.02 11.82
N LEU A 333 -19.71 4.17 12.95
CA LEU A 333 -18.96 5.37 13.32
C LEU A 333 -17.46 5.23 13.07
N ALA A 334 -16.94 4.00 12.94
CA ALA A 334 -15.52 3.71 12.79
C ALA A 334 -14.88 4.38 11.55
N ASP A 335 -15.66 4.61 10.49
CA ASP A 335 -15.21 5.25 9.25
C ASP A 335 -15.43 6.77 9.21
N LEU A 336 -16.01 7.36 10.26
CA LEU A 336 -16.21 8.81 10.33
C LEU A 336 -15.01 9.48 11.03
N PRO A 337 -14.52 10.62 10.51
CA PRO A 337 -13.64 11.48 11.28
C PRO A 337 -14.26 11.79 12.65
N LEU A 338 -13.47 11.78 13.72
CA LEU A 338 -13.94 11.82 15.10
C LEU A 338 -14.97 12.93 15.39
N TYR A 339 -14.82 14.09 14.72
CA TYR A 339 -15.73 15.22 14.86
C TYR A 339 -17.12 14.97 14.23
N ARG A 340 -17.20 14.23 13.11
CA ARG A 340 -18.47 13.82 12.47
C ARG A 340 -19.16 12.72 13.28
N ALA A 341 -18.38 11.82 13.88
CA ALA A 341 -18.90 10.79 14.77
C ALA A 341 -19.52 11.42 16.03
N ALA A 342 -18.83 12.39 16.62
CA ALA A 342 -19.33 13.16 17.76
C ALA A 342 -20.60 13.97 17.43
N GLU A 343 -20.65 14.61 16.25
CA GLU A 343 -21.84 15.32 15.78
C GLU A 343 -23.06 14.39 15.62
N LYS A 344 -22.88 13.21 15.03
CA LYS A 344 -23.94 12.18 14.93
C LYS A 344 -24.42 11.66 16.29
N LEU A 345 -23.54 11.65 17.29
CA LEU A 345 -23.86 11.25 18.67
C LEU A 345 -24.40 12.42 19.52
N GLY A 346 -24.52 13.63 18.97
CA GLY A 346 -24.97 14.81 19.71
C GLY A 346 -23.95 15.32 20.74
N ILE A 347 -22.67 14.99 20.59
CA ILE A 347 -21.58 15.41 21.49
C ILE A 347 -21.07 16.78 21.02
N SER A 348 -21.00 17.76 21.93
CA SER A 348 -20.59 19.12 21.57
C SER A 348 -19.09 19.23 21.25
N ALA A 349 -18.73 20.11 20.31
CA ALA A 349 -17.34 20.36 19.93
C ALA A 349 -16.46 20.84 21.10
N THR A 350 -17.06 21.46 22.12
CA THR A 350 -16.37 21.89 23.35
C THR A 350 -15.93 20.71 24.22
N ALA A 351 -16.73 19.64 24.26
CA ALA A 351 -16.37 18.42 25.01
C ALA A 351 -15.21 17.66 24.36
N LEU A 352 -15.08 17.71 23.03
CA LEU A 352 -13.97 17.13 22.28
C LEU A 352 -12.62 17.86 22.48
N LYS A 353 -12.64 19.14 22.86
CA LYS A 353 -11.40 19.92 23.11
C LYS A 353 -10.83 19.72 24.51
N LEU A 354 -11.60 19.14 25.42
CA LEU A 354 -11.24 18.92 26.83
C LEU A 354 -10.84 17.48 27.14
N ALA A 355 -10.94 16.58 26.16
CA ALA A 355 -10.47 15.20 26.20
C ALA A 355 -9.21 15.08 25.33
#